data_AF-A0A258E9T7-F1
#
_entry.id   AF-A0A258E9T7-F1
#
_cell.length_a   1.000
_cell.length_b   1.000
_cell.length_c   1.000
_cell.angle_alpha   90.00
_cell.angle_beta   90.00
_cell.angle_gamma   90.00
#
_symmetry.space_group_name_H-M   'P 1'
#
loop_
_entity.id
_entity.type
_entity.pdbx_description
1 polymer ?
#
loop_
_entity_poly.entity_id
_entity_poly.type
_entity_poly.pdbx_seq_one_letter_code
_entity_poly.pdbx_strand_id
1 'polypeptide(L)'
;MYHQLATRFGRNAHQISGREPLDNEALYRHVPSIFAREAHDSRSERYVYVPTIDIVEGLRREGWFPFFAVQSVPRDGSRHGHAKHMLRLRRDEGIGKAEAAEVIIVNSHDGTSAYQMFAGMLRFVCTNSMIAGERFEEVRVPHKGNIEHDIIEGVYAVAEDFPRLIDASESMKSIQLSEDERRLLGEVSLVARYGEDESPLRPEQIIEPRRREDVDRSLWTTFNVIQENVIRGGLQGRKRNAEGRIRRAQTRAINGIDQNVTLNRALWTLAEGMQRLKAA
;
A
#
# COMPACT_ATOMS: atom_id res chain seq x y z
N MET A 1 18.53 -7.37 -11.60
CA MET A 1 17.11 -7.20 -11.95
C MET A 1 16.47 -6.39 -10.83
N TYR A 2 16.01 -5.17 -11.09
CA TYR A 2 15.41 -4.29 -10.06
C TYR A 2 14.01 -4.83 -9.69
N HIS A 3 13.75 -5.05 -8.40
CA HIS A 3 12.41 -5.40 -7.93
C HIS A 3 11.55 -4.13 -7.93
N GLN A 4 10.62 -4.02 -8.88
CA GLN A 4 9.68 -2.90 -8.98
C GLN A 4 8.35 -3.30 -8.37
N LEU A 5 7.85 -2.55 -7.36
CA LEU A 5 6.57 -2.81 -6.69
C LEU A 5 5.41 -3.09 -7.68
N ALA A 6 4.51 -3.99 -7.28
CA ALA A 6 3.29 -4.29 -8.03
C ALA A 6 2.40 -3.04 -8.16
N THR A 7 2.34 -2.22 -7.11
CA THR A 7 1.77 -0.87 -7.17
C THR A 7 2.61 0.00 -8.09
N ARG A 8 1.96 0.56 -9.12
CA ARG A 8 2.53 1.60 -9.97
C ARG A 8 1.69 2.84 -9.80
N PHE A 9 2.32 3.95 -9.44
CA PHE A 9 1.66 5.25 -9.45
C PHE A 9 1.68 5.81 -10.88
N GLY A 10 0.85 6.83 -11.16
CA GLY A 10 0.64 7.31 -12.53
C GLY A 10 1.93 7.65 -13.27
N ARG A 11 1.94 7.68 -14.62
CA ARG A 11 3.16 7.90 -15.44
C ARG A 11 3.99 9.14 -15.06
N ASN A 12 3.37 10.14 -14.44
CA ASN A 12 4.01 11.38 -14.00
C ASN A 12 4.35 11.38 -12.50
N ALA A 13 3.91 10.38 -11.75
CA ALA A 13 4.23 10.25 -10.33
C ALA A 13 5.73 10.01 -10.18
N HIS A 14 6.35 10.82 -9.33
CA HIS A 14 7.73 10.64 -9.00
C HIS A 14 7.82 9.57 -7.91
N GLN A 15 8.22 8.36 -8.32
CA GLN A 15 8.41 7.22 -7.42
C GLN A 15 9.82 6.65 -7.54
N ILE A 16 10.27 6.00 -6.49
CA ILE A 16 11.56 5.31 -6.41
C ILE A 16 11.43 4.07 -5.55
N SER A 17 12.12 3.00 -5.92
CA SER A 17 12.23 1.76 -5.14
C SER A 17 13.67 1.24 -5.15
N GLY A 18 14.23 0.90 -3.99
CA GLY A 18 15.59 0.41 -3.84
C GLY A 18 15.64 -1.04 -3.33
N ARG A 19 16.71 -1.78 -3.67
CA ARG A 19 17.09 -3.01 -2.96
C ARG A 19 17.84 -2.70 -1.67
N GLU A 20 18.51 -1.55 -1.66
CA GLU A 20 19.19 -0.96 -0.51
C GLU A 20 18.37 0.24 0.00
N PRO A 21 18.58 0.67 1.26
CA PRO A 21 18.04 1.91 1.79
C PRO A 21 18.20 3.10 0.84
N LEU A 22 17.12 3.87 0.65
CA LEU A 22 17.15 5.12 -0.09
C LEU A 22 17.80 6.21 0.77
N ASP A 23 18.82 6.87 0.23
CA ASP A 23 19.45 8.04 0.84
C ASP A 23 18.64 9.32 0.59
N ASN A 24 19.08 10.42 1.20
CA ASN A 24 18.38 11.70 1.07
C ASN A 24 18.49 12.32 -0.32
N GLU A 25 19.54 12.04 -1.07
CA GLU A 25 19.68 12.56 -2.44
C GLU A 25 18.65 11.90 -3.36
N ALA A 26 18.50 10.58 -3.26
CA ALA A 26 17.51 9.80 -3.97
C ALA A 26 16.09 10.21 -3.58
N LEU A 27 15.81 10.38 -2.28
CA LEU A 27 14.52 10.86 -1.82
C LEU A 27 14.23 12.28 -2.30
N TYR A 28 15.19 13.21 -2.25
CA TYR A 28 14.99 14.59 -2.66
C TYR A 28 14.68 14.70 -4.15
N ARG A 29 15.37 13.91 -4.98
CA ARG A 29 15.17 13.88 -6.43
C ARG A 29 13.79 13.36 -6.85
N HIS A 30 13.22 12.43 -6.09
CA HIS A 30 11.97 11.74 -6.47
C HIS A 30 10.76 12.15 -5.63
N VAL A 31 10.92 12.53 -4.39
CA VAL A 31 9.80 12.90 -3.51
C VAL A 31 10.17 14.18 -2.76
N PRO A 32 10.46 15.29 -3.47
CA PRO A 32 10.90 16.53 -2.85
C PRO A 32 9.90 17.07 -1.81
N SER A 33 8.62 16.67 -1.86
CA SER A 33 7.63 17.16 -0.91
C SER A 33 7.91 16.76 0.54
N ILE A 34 8.66 15.68 0.80
CA ILE A 34 9.04 15.32 2.18
C ILE A 34 10.08 16.27 2.78
N PHE A 35 10.78 17.04 1.93
CA PHE A 35 11.81 18.01 2.30
C PHE A 35 11.31 19.45 2.33
N ALA A 36 9.98 19.66 2.17
CA ALA A 36 9.41 20.96 2.47
C ALA A 36 9.87 21.41 3.87
N ARG A 37 9.98 22.72 4.08
CA ARG A 37 10.31 23.30 5.40
C ARG A 37 9.19 24.16 5.97
N GLU A 38 8.12 24.27 5.21
CA GLU A 38 6.94 25.02 5.55
C GLU A 38 5.70 24.30 5.01
N ALA A 39 4.56 24.61 5.62
CA ALA A 39 3.27 24.19 5.09
C ALA A 39 2.93 25.04 3.85
N HIS A 40 2.06 24.54 2.98
CA HIS A 40 1.58 25.36 1.86
C HIS A 40 0.84 26.60 2.36
N ASP A 41 0.97 27.75 1.67
CA ASP A 41 0.30 29.04 1.97
C ASP A 41 -1.23 28.97 2.17
N SER A 42 -1.85 27.85 1.77
CA SER A 42 -3.29 27.63 1.92
C SER A 42 -3.65 27.12 3.32
N ARG A 43 -2.67 26.90 4.21
CA ARG A 43 -2.86 26.39 5.57
C ARG A 43 -3.02 27.54 6.56
N SER A 44 -3.86 27.33 7.56
CA SER A 44 -4.09 28.32 8.62
C SER A 44 -2.98 28.29 9.67
N GLU A 45 -2.87 29.34 10.48
CA GLU A 45 -1.92 29.45 11.60
C GLU A 45 -2.03 28.33 12.64
N ARG A 46 -3.15 27.59 12.67
CA ARG A 46 -3.37 26.45 13.57
C ARG A 46 -2.74 25.15 13.06
N TYR A 47 -2.23 25.13 11.82
CA TYR A 47 -1.61 23.96 11.21
C TYR A 47 -0.19 23.79 11.74
N VAL A 48 0.03 22.74 12.53
CA VAL A 48 1.38 22.41 13.02
C VAL A 48 2.12 21.62 11.95
N TYR A 49 3.20 22.20 11.47
CA TYR A 49 4.03 21.65 10.41
C TYR A 49 5.24 20.93 10.99
N VAL A 50 5.49 19.70 10.55
CA VAL A 50 6.74 18.97 10.75
C VAL A 50 7.19 18.43 9.40
N PRO A 51 8.42 18.73 8.95
CA PRO A 51 8.98 18.11 7.75
C PRO A 51 8.94 16.59 7.85
N THR A 52 8.39 15.93 6.83
CA THR A 52 8.40 14.46 6.83
C THR A 52 9.82 13.90 6.84
N ILE A 53 10.81 14.62 6.30
CA ILE A 53 12.22 14.20 6.37
C ILE A 53 12.74 14.07 7.81
N ASP A 54 12.34 14.95 8.73
CA ASP A 54 12.81 14.89 10.12
C ASP A 54 12.28 13.63 10.82
N ILE A 55 11.05 13.23 10.49
CA ILE A 55 10.46 11.97 10.91
C ILE A 55 11.24 10.78 10.35
N VAL A 56 11.60 10.82 9.06
CA VAL A 56 12.39 9.77 8.40
C VAL A 56 13.77 9.64 9.05
N GLU A 57 14.42 10.75 9.42
CA GLU A 57 15.71 10.70 10.14
C GLU A 57 15.55 10.14 11.56
N GLY A 58 14.47 10.47 12.26
CA GLY A 58 14.14 9.84 13.55
C GLY A 58 13.99 8.32 13.40
N LEU A 59 13.23 7.88 12.40
CA LEU A 59 13.03 6.47 12.08
C LEU A 59 14.32 5.73 11.72
N ARG A 60 15.23 6.36 10.98
CA ARG A 60 16.53 5.77 10.67
C ARG A 60 17.38 5.51 11.90
N ARG A 61 17.32 6.38 12.91
CA ARG A 61 18.02 6.16 14.20
C ARG A 61 17.48 4.92 14.92
N GLU A 62 16.20 4.63 14.75
CA GLU A 62 15.53 3.43 15.26
C GLU A 62 15.64 2.19 14.33
N GLY A 63 16.51 2.26 13.31
CA GLY A 63 16.81 1.17 12.39
C GLY A 63 15.81 0.98 11.25
N TRP A 64 14.89 1.93 11.04
CA TRP A 64 13.91 1.91 9.96
C TRP A 64 14.38 2.72 8.76
N PHE A 65 14.56 2.07 7.62
CA PHE A 65 15.10 2.68 6.43
C PHE A 65 14.08 2.70 5.28
N PRO A 66 13.96 3.80 4.52
CA PRO A 66 13.04 3.86 3.39
C PRO A 66 13.56 3.03 2.22
N PHE A 67 12.70 2.20 1.64
CA PHE A 67 13.01 1.43 0.41
C PHE A 67 12.10 1.76 -0.74
N PHE A 68 10.99 2.44 -0.47
CA PHE A 68 10.09 2.96 -1.47
C PHE A 68 9.59 4.34 -1.06
N ALA A 69 9.49 5.24 -2.02
CA ALA A 69 8.84 6.52 -1.84
C ALA A 69 8.10 6.93 -3.12
N VAL A 70 6.98 7.64 -2.95
CA VAL A 70 6.23 8.25 -4.05
C VAL A 70 5.56 9.53 -3.58
N GLN A 71 5.45 10.51 -4.48
CA GLN A 71 4.52 11.63 -4.31
C GLN A 71 3.49 11.67 -5.43
N SER A 72 2.30 12.15 -5.07
CA SER A 72 1.23 12.49 -6.00
C SER A 72 1.63 13.68 -6.86
N VAL A 73 1.02 13.79 -8.04
CA VAL A 73 1.17 14.96 -8.92
C VAL A 73 -0.12 15.76 -8.84
N PRO A 74 -0.15 16.85 -8.04
CA PRO A 74 -1.33 17.71 -8.00
C PRO A 74 -1.54 18.38 -9.37
N ARG A 75 -2.81 18.67 -9.70
CA ARG A 75 -3.16 19.42 -10.93
C ARG A 75 -2.64 20.85 -10.88
N ASP A 76 -2.61 21.42 -9.67
CA ASP A 76 -2.07 22.73 -9.37
C ASP A 76 -0.56 22.61 -9.09
N GLY A 77 0.26 23.18 -9.97
CA GLY A 77 1.72 23.10 -9.88
C GLY A 77 2.31 23.75 -8.63
N SER A 78 1.63 24.73 -8.04
CA SER A 78 2.08 25.39 -6.80
C SER A 78 2.13 24.42 -5.62
N ARG A 79 1.32 23.36 -5.65
CA ARG A 79 1.25 22.34 -4.59
C ARG A 79 2.28 21.23 -4.72
N HIS A 80 3.12 21.23 -5.76
CA HIS A 80 4.04 20.14 -6.02
C HIS A 80 5.01 19.89 -4.84
N GLY A 81 5.50 20.97 -4.22
CA GLY A 81 6.35 20.90 -3.03
C GLY A 81 5.65 20.43 -1.75
N HIS A 82 4.32 20.34 -1.74
CA HIS A 82 3.52 19.96 -0.56
C HIS A 82 2.62 18.75 -0.82
N ALA A 83 2.81 18.11 -1.98
CA ALA A 83 1.96 17.04 -2.46
C ALA A 83 1.95 15.86 -1.51
N LYS A 84 0.79 15.18 -1.45
CA LYS A 84 0.62 13.92 -0.72
C LYS A 84 1.69 12.92 -1.15
N HIS A 85 2.34 12.30 -0.19
CA HIS A 85 3.42 11.34 -0.41
C HIS A 85 3.23 10.09 0.45
N MET A 86 3.84 9.00 0.00
CA MET A 86 3.90 7.74 0.71
C MET A 86 5.36 7.27 0.79
N LEU A 87 5.76 6.78 1.96
CA LEU A 87 7.03 6.09 2.16
C LEU A 87 6.77 4.68 2.70
N ARG A 88 7.65 3.74 2.37
CA ARG A 88 7.66 2.41 2.98
C ARG A 88 9.04 2.12 3.53
N LEU A 89 9.10 1.85 4.82
CA LEU A 89 10.31 1.66 5.58
C LEU A 89 10.40 0.22 6.09
N ARG A 90 11.62 -0.29 6.16
CA ARG A 90 11.92 -1.64 6.67
C ARG A 90 13.16 -1.59 7.54
N ARG A 91 13.29 -2.57 8.42
CA ARG A 91 14.55 -2.85 9.11
C ARG A 91 15.51 -3.61 8.21
N ASP A 92 16.81 -3.36 8.40
CA ASP A 92 17.89 -4.01 7.63
C ASP A 92 17.86 -5.54 7.76
N GLU A 93 17.44 -6.06 8.92
CA GLU A 93 17.25 -7.49 9.19
C GLU A 93 16.19 -8.19 8.29
N GLY A 94 15.42 -7.41 7.53
CA GLY A 94 14.46 -7.91 6.54
C GLY A 94 15.05 -8.11 5.14
N ILE A 95 16.27 -7.61 4.87
CA ILE A 95 16.87 -7.68 3.53
C ILE A 95 17.26 -9.13 3.20
N GLY A 96 16.82 -9.62 2.04
CA GLY A 96 17.12 -10.97 1.55
C GLY A 96 16.13 -12.07 2.00
N LYS A 97 15.18 -11.75 2.88
CA LYS A 97 14.07 -12.66 3.23
C LYS A 97 13.04 -12.73 2.10
N ALA A 98 12.23 -13.80 2.09
CA ALA A 98 11.13 -13.94 1.12
C ALA A 98 10.03 -12.88 1.32
N GLU A 99 9.88 -12.42 2.57
CA GLU A 99 8.93 -11.42 3.02
C GLU A 99 9.55 -10.51 4.09
N ALA A 100 9.03 -9.29 4.23
CA ALA A 100 9.45 -8.34 5.26
C ALA A 100 8.26 -7.53 5.78
N ALA A 101 8.22 -7.28 7.08
CA ALA A 101 7.32 -6.29 7.65
C ALA A 101 7.75 -4.87 7.24
N GLU A 102 6.78 -4.00 6.98
CA GLU A 102 6.99 -2.62 6.56
C GLU A 102 6.21 -1.65 7.45
N VAL A 103 6.83 -0.53 7.80
CA VAL A 103 6.12 0.68 8.23
C VAL A 103 5.77 1.48 6.98
N ILE A 104 4.51 1.84 6.83
CA ILE A 104 4.03 2.63 5.69
C ILE A 104 3.54 3.96 6.20
N ILE A 105 4.11 5.05 5.68
CA ILE A 105 3.74 6.41 6.04
C ILE A 105 2.99 7.04 4.87
N VAL A 106 1.89 7.73 5.15
CA VAL A 106 1.19 8.61 4.20
C VAL A 106 1.02 9.97 4.86
N ASN A 107 1.43 11.02 4.16
CA ASN A 107 1.30 12.39 4.67
C ASN A 107 1.12 13.39 3.52
N SER A 108 0.69 14.62 3.84
CA SER A 108 0.64 15.75 2.91
C SER A 108 0.91 17.05 3.65
N HIS A 109 1.52 18.03 2.97
CA HIS A 109 1.77 19.35 3.56
C HIS A 109 0.83 20.44 3.02
N ASP A 110 -0.13 20.06 2.16
CA ASP A 110 -1.22 20.91 1.69
C ASP A 110 -2.55 20.65 2.42
N GLY A 111 -2.51 19.78 3.44
CA GLY A 111 -3.63 19.40 4.30
C GLY A 111 -4.74 18.59 3.62
N THR A 112 -4.42 17.91 2.51
CA THR A 112 -5.31 16.92 1.87
C THR A 112 -5.33 15.56 2.56
N SER A 113 -4.38 15.33 3.47
CA SER A 113 -4.25 14.18 4.36
C SER A 113 -3.62 14.60 5.69
N ALA A 114 -4.02 13.93 6.77
CA ALA A 114 -3.24 13.91 8.01
C ALA A 114 -2.02 12.99 7.86
N TYR A 115 -1.13 13.02 8.84
CA TYR A 115 -0.09 12.02 8.96
C TYR A 115 -0.72 10.67 9.34
N GLN A 116 -0.41 9.63 8.59
CA GLN A 116 -0.92 8.27 8.80
C GLN A 116 0.22 7.27 8.79
N MET A 117 0.15 6.29 9.68
CA MET A 117 1.08 5.17 9.74
C MET A 117 0.34 3.85 9.76
N PHE A 118 0.85 2.88 9.01
CA PHE A 118 0.28 1.55 8.89
C PHE A 118 1.37 0.49 9.03
N ALA A 119 1.02 -0.63 9.65
CA ALA A 119 1.75 -1.88 9.49
C ALA A 119 1.44 -2.51 8.13
N GLY A 120 2.43 -3.14 7.50
CA GLY A 120 2.28 -3.84 6.23
C GLY A 120 3.27 -4.98 6.05
N MET A 121 3.04 -5.79 5.02
CA MET A 121 3.92 -6.89 4.63
C MET A 121 4.31 -6.74 3.16
N LEU A 122 5.59 -6.86 2.86
CA LEU A 122 6.08 -7.01 1.50
C LEU A 122 6.40 -8.46 1.22
N ARG A 123 5.88 -8.99 0.11
CA ARG A 123 6.34 -10.25 -0.47
C ARG A 123 7.24 -9.98 -1.67
N PHE A 124 8.52 -10.35 -1.59
CA PHE A 124 9.54 -9.93 -2.57
C PHE A 124 9.38 -10.59 -3.94
N VAL A 125 8.92 -11.85 -3.98
CA VAL A 125 8.69 -12.59 -5.23
C VAL A 125 7.75 -11.82 -6.14
N CYS A 126 6.68 -11.25 -5.58
CA CYS A 126 5.70 -10.47 -6.31
C CYS A 126 5.83 -8.97 -6.17
N THR A 127 6.70 -8.51 -5.27
CA THR A 127 6.81 -7.10 -4.86
C THR A 127 5.44 -6.51 -4.45
N ASN A 128 4.58 -7.39 -3.92
CA ASN A 128 3.28 -7.03 -3.38
C ASN A 128 3.49 -6.42 -2.01
N SER A 129 3.24 -5.12 -1.92
CA SER A 129 3.44 -4.33 -0.72
C SER A 129 2.08 -4.11 -0.09
N MET A 130 1.68 -5.08 0.73
CA MET A 130 0.37 -5.18 1.36
C MET A 130 0.29 -4.21 2.55
N ILE A 131 -0.91 -3.72 2.82
CA ILE A 131 -1.21 -2.88 3.98
C ILE A 131 -2.17 -3.67 4.85
N ALA A 132 -1.84 -3.81 6.13
CA ALA A 132 -2.64 -4.56 7.07
C ALA A 132 -4.05 -3.95 7.21
N GLY A 133 -5.05 -4.82 7.37
CA GLY A 133 -6.46 -4.48 7.41
C GLY A 133 -6.89 -3.81 8.72
N GLU A 134 -8.20 -3.74 8.95
CA GLU A 134 -8.81 -3.02 10.08
C GLU A 134 -8.44 -3.56 11.46
N ARG A 135 -7.92 -4.79 11.52
CA ARG A 135 -7.50 -5.42 12.77
C ARG A 135 -6.16 -4.94 13.29
N PHE A 136 -5.40 -4.20 12.49
CA PHE A 136 -4.09 -3.65 12.82
C PHE A 136 -4.19 -2.14 13.02
N GLU A 137 -3.36 -1.62 13.92
CA GLU A 137 -3.36 -0.20 14.32
C GLU A 137 -3.15 0.68 13.07
N GLU A 138 -4.06 1.64 12.87
CA GLU A 138 -3.85 2.76 11.96
C GLU A 138 -3.61 4.01 12.81
N VAL A 139 -2.36 4.40 12.94
CA VAL A 139 -2.02 5.61 13.69
C VAL A 139 -2.30 6.82 12.81
N ARG A 140 -3.19 7.71 13.27
CA ARG A 140 -3.48 8.98 12.62
C ARG A 140 -3.09 10.12 13.52
N VAL A 141 -2.09 10.90 13.10
CA VAL A 141 -1.65 12.08 13.83
C VAL A 141 -2.17 13.33 13.12
N PRO A 142 -3.10 14.09 13.72
CA PRO A 142 -3.57 15.35 13.14
C PRO A 142 -2.44 16.39 13.18
N HIS A 143 -2.43 17.32 12.22
CA HIS A 143 -1.48 18.46 12.19
C HIS A 143 -1.82 19.54 13.23
N LYS A 144 -1.91 19.15 14.52
CA LYS A 144 -2.23 20.00 15.67
C LYS A 144 -1.56 19.44 16.92
N GLY A 145 -1.15 20.31 17.84
CA GLY A 145 -0.57 19.88 19.12
C GLY A 145 0.87 19.38 19.00
N ASN A 146 1.24 18.38 19.82
CA ASN A 146 2.60 17.85 19.93
C ASN A 146 2.87 16.74 18.90
N ILE A 147 2.80 17.11 17.62
CA ILE A 147 2.82 16.16 16.51
C ILE A 147 4.09 15.29 16.48
N GLU A 148 5.27 15.83 16.81
CA GLU A 148 6.55 15.09 16.78
C GLU A 148 6.55 13.91 17.75
N HIS A 149 6.11 14.14 19.00
CA HIS A 149 6.01 13.09 20.00
C HIS A 149 4.98 12.03 19.59
N ASP A 150 3.79 12.47 19.16
CA ASP A 150 2.71 11.58 18.72
C ASP A 150 3.14 10.70 17.53
N ILE A 151 3.96 11.23 16.63
CA ILE A 151 4.54 10.47 15.51
C ILE A 151 5.49 9.38 16.01
N ILE A 152 6.39 9.72 16.95
CA ILE A 152 7.35 8.76 17.51
C ILE A 152 6.62 7.62 18.23
N GLU A 153 5.66 7.95 19.10
CA GLU A 153 4.81 6.94 19.76
C GLU A 153 4.05 6.09 18.73
N GLY A 154 3.58 6.71 17.65
CA GLY A 154 2.93 6.02 16.54
C GLY A 154 3.79 4.96 15.87
N VAL A 155 5.10 5.18 15.76
CA VAL A 155 6.04 4.18 15.22
C VAL A 155 6.11 2.96 16.13
N TYR A 156 6.23 3.17 17.43
CA TYR A 156 6.31 2.07 18.39
C TYR A 156 5.01 1.26 18.39
N ALA A 157 3.86 1.93 18.37
CA ALA A 157 2.55 1.26 18.27
C ALA A 157 2.42 0.39 17.01
N VAL A 158 2.87 0.89 15.85
CA VAL A 158 2.87 0.09 14.60
C VAL A 158 3.86 -1.07 14.67
N ALA A 159 5.00 -0.87 15.31
CA ALA A 159 6.03 -1.90 15.45
C ALA A 159 5.61 -3.06 16.37
N GLU A 160 4.84 -2.78 17.42
CA GLU A 160 4.27 -3.79 18.32
C GLU A 160 3.33 -4.77 17.59
N ASP A 161 2.74 -4.35 16.47
CA ASP A 161 1.83 -5.16 15.67
C ASP A 161 2.54 -6.15 14.73
N PHE A 162 3.85 -6.02 14.51
CA PHE A 162 4.57 -6.86 13.55
C PHE A 162 4.62 -8.35 13.89
N PRO A 163 4.85 -8.80 15.13
CA PRO A 163 4.76 -10.22 15.46
C PRO A 163 3.40 -10.80 15.08
N ARG A 164 2.30 -10.11 15.42
CA ARG A 164 0.94 -10.53 15.07
C ARG A 164 0.70 -10.54 13.57
N LEU A 165 1.27 -9.58 12.85
CA LEU A 165 1.17 -9.49 11.39
C LEU A 165 1.89 -10.65 10.70
N ILE A 166 3.09 -10.99 11.18
CA ILE A 166 3.88 -12.11 10.70
C ILE A 166 3.13 -13.41 10.99
N ASP A 167 2.64 -13.62 12.21
CA ASP A 167 1.88 -14.81 12.59
C ASP A 167 0.60 -14.98 11.75
N ALA A 168 -0.12 -13.88 11.49
CA ALA A 168 -1.28 -13.90 10.61
C ALA A 168 -0.89 -14.38 9.20
N SER A 169 0.21 -13.86 8.64
CA SER A 169 0.69 -14.27 7.31
C SER A 169 1.14 -15.74 7.28
N GLU A 170 1.85 -16.22 8.30
CA GLU A 170 2.28 -17.62 8.40
C GLU A 170 1.08 -18.57 8.53
N SER A 171 0.08 -18.19 9.35
CA SER A 171 -1.15 -18.95 9.44
C SER A 171 -1.89 -19.00 8.11
N MET A 172 -1.99 -17.90 7.36
CA MET A 172 -2.59 -17.90 6.01
C MET A 172 -1.85 -18.82 5.02
N LYS A 173 -0.54 -19.05 5.18
CA LYS A 173 0.22 -20.01 4.33
C LYS A 173 -0.16 -21.45 4.62
N SER A 174 -0.53 -21.78 5.85
CA SER A 174 -0.95 -23.13 6.23
C SER A 174 -2.37 -23.50 5.77
N ILE A 175 -3.19 -22.51 5.36
CA ILE A 175 -4.60 -22.71 5.00
C ILE A 175 -4.72 -22.94 3.51
N GLN A 176 -5.11 -24.14 3.09
CA GLN A 176 -5.40 -24.46 1.69
C GLN A 176 -6.84 -24.10 1.32
N LEU A 177 -7.00 -23.48 0.15
CA LEU A 177 -8.30 -23.11 -0.39
C LEU A 177 -8.76 -24.06 -1.51
N SER A 178 -10.03 -24.43 -1.47
CA SER A 178 -10.71 -25.09 -2.59
C SER A 178 -10.87 -24.13 -3.78
N GLU A 179 -11.22 -24.66 -4.95
CA GLU A 179 -11.45 -23.83 -6.14
C GLU A 179 -12.61 -22.84 -5.93
N ASP A 180 -13.70 -23.29 -5.29
CA ASP A 180 -14.85 -22.45 -4.97
C ASP A 180 -14.48 -21.36 -3.95
N GLU A 181 -13.67 -21.68 -2.94
CA GLU A 181 -13.18 -20.71 -1.95
C GLU A 181 -12.30 -19.64 -2.60
N ARG A 182 -11.39 -20.04 -3.51
CA ARG A 182 -10.57 -19.10 -4.28
C ARG A 182 -11.43 -18.20 -5.16
N ARG A 183 -12.42 -18.78 -5.85
CA ARG A 183 -13.35 -18.03 -6.70
C ARG A 183 -14.16 -17.03 -5.89
N LEU A 184 -14.70 -17.43 -4.73
CA LEU A 184 -15.43 -16.55 -3.83
C LEU A 184 -14.55 -15.40 -3.33
N LEU A 185 -13.32 -15.68 -2.91
CA LEU A 185 -12.37 -14.64 -2.49
C LEU A 185 -12.09 -13.64 -3.63
N GLY A 186 -11.96 -14.15 -4.87
CA GLY A 186 -11.85 -13.31 -6.07
C GLY A 186 -13.09 -12.45 -6.29
N GLU A 187 -14.29 -13.00 -6.14
CA GLU A 187 -15.55 -12.28 -6.32
C GLU A 187 -15.67 -11.09 -5.35
N VAL A 188 -15.50 -11.33 -4.05
CA VAL A 188 -15.56 -10.25 -3.04
C VAL A 188 -14.43 -9.23 -3.21
N SER A 189 -13.28 -9.64 -3.76
CA SER A 189 -12.18 -8.73 -4.08
C SER A 189 -12.47 -7.81 -5.26
N LEU A 190 -13.26 -8.29 -6.25
CA LEU A 190 -13.75 -7.44 -7.34
C LEU A 190 -14.77 -6.41 -6.83
N VAL A 191 -15.64 -6.81 -5.89
CA VAL A 191 -16.55 -5.88 -5.20
C VAL A 191 -15.75 -4.82 -4.43
N ALA A 192 -14.70 -5.21 -3.70
CA ALA A 192 -13.83 -4.24 -3.02
C ALA A 192 -13.15 -3.25 -3.98
N ARG A 193 -12.81 -3.68 -5.20
CA ARG A 193 -12.16 -2.83 -6.20
C ARG A 193 -13.11 -1.86 -6.90
N TYR A 194 -14.29 -2.34 -7.29
CA TYR A 194 -15.20 -1.61 -8.17
C TYR A 194 -16.43 -1.05 -7.44
N GLY A 195 -16.74 -1.51 -6.23
CA GLY A 195 -17.92 -1.07 -5.49
C GLY A 195 -19.20 -1.37 -6.28
N GLU A 196 -19.99 -0.32 -6.54
CA GLU A 196 -21.23 -0.40 -7.31
C GLU A 196 -21.02 -0.48 -8.83
N ASP A 197 -19.81 -0.21 -9.32
CA ASP A 197 -19.49 -0.31 -10.75
C ASP A 197 -19.43 -1.78 -11.22
N GLU A 198 -19.94 -2.05 -12.43
CA GLU A 198 -19.76 -3.35 -13.08
C GLU A 198 -18.26 -3.64 -13.27
N SER A 199 -17.78 -4.72 -12.64
CA SER A 199 -16.43 -5.25 -12.85
C SER A 199 -16.27 -5.72 -14.29
N PRO A 200 -15.22 -5.27 -15.01
CA PRO A 200 -14.92 -5.79 -16.34
C PRO A 200 -14.32 -7.20 -16.31
N LEU A 201 -13.98 -7.72 -15.13
CA LEU A 201 -13.30 -9.00 -14.94
C LEU A 201 -14.20 -10.01 -14.24
N ARG A 202 -14.00 -11.29 -14.57
CA ARG A 202 -14.54 -12.41 -13.79
C ARG A 202 -13.59 -12.80 -12.66
N PRO A 203 -14.09 -13.41 -11.55
CA PRO A 203 -13.25 -13.84 -10.43
C PRO A 203 -12.09 -14.76 -10.86
N GLU A 204 -12.33 -15.66 -11.82
CA GLU A 204 -11.31 -16.60 -12.29
C GLU A 204 -10.12 -15.86 -12.89
N GLN A 205 -10.33 -14.70 -13.50
CA GLN A 205 -9.25 -13.93 -14.13
C GLN A 205 -8.27 -13.32 -13.15
N ILE A 206 -8.68 -13.09 -11.89
CA ILE A 206 -7.83 -12.44 -10.90
C ILE A 206 -7.19 -13.42 -9.91
N ILE A 207 -7.64 -14.67 -9.86
CA ILE A 207 -7.01 -15.74 -9.08
C ILE A 207 -5.93 -16.50 -9.87
N GLU A 208 -5.78 -16.19 -11.17
CA GLU A 208 -4.72 -16.78 -11.98
C GLU A 208 -3.37 -16.10 -11.74
N PRO A 209 -2.33 -16.86 -11.37
CA PRO A 209 -1.02 -16.31 -11.09
C PRO A 209 -0.34 -15.82 -12.36
N ARG A 210 0.44 -14.75 -12.22
CA ARG A 210 1.24 -14.20 -13.33
C ARG A 210 2.56 -14.95 -13.55
N ARG A 211 2.95 -15.80 -12.61
CA ARG A 211 4.24 -16.50 -12.55
C ARG A 211 4.10 -17.87 -11.88
N ARG A 212 5.08 -18.75 -12.04
CA ARG A 212 5.03 -20.14 -11.53
C ARG A 212 5.20 -20.24 -10.02
N GLU A 213 5.91 -19.28 -9.43
CA GLU A 213 6.18 -19.17 -8.01
C GLU A 213 4.92 -18.89 -7.17
N ASP A 214 3.79 -18.56 -7.84
CA ASP A 214 2.50 -18.23 -7.22
C ASP A 214 1.40 -19.27 -7.52
N VAL A 215 1.79 -20.50 -7.90
CA VAL A 215 0.83 -21.58 -8.26
C VAL A 215 0.22 -22.27 -7.03
N ASP A 216 0.84 -22.11 -5.85
CA ASP A 216 0.31 -22.63 -4.59
C ASP A 216 -1.11 -22.10 -4.29
N ARG A 217 -1.93 -22.92 -3.64
CA ARG A 217 -3.35 -22.65 -3.37
C ARG A 217 -3.63 -22.29 -1.92
N SER A 218 -2.60 -21.92 -1.15
CA SER A 218 -2.83 -21.36 0.17
C SER A 218 -3.62 -20.06 0.08
N LEU A 219 -4.27 -19.69 1.18
CA LEU A 219 -4.94 -18.42 1.35
C LEU A 219 -3.96 -17.26 1.11
N TRP A 220 -2.73 -17.37 1.65
CA TRP A 220 -1.69 -16.37 1.46
C TRP A 220 -1.32 -16.16 -0.01
N THR A 221 -1.05 -17.24 -0.75
CA THR A 221 -0.70 -17.15 -2.17
C THR A 221 -1.87 -16.64 -3.00
N THR A 222 -3.08 -17.14 -2.75
CA THR A 222 -4.30 -16.70 -3.47
C THR A 222 -4.57 -15.22 -3.26
N PHE A 223 -4.50 -14.74 -2.01
CA PHE A 223 -4.62 -13.32 -1.67
C PHE A 223 -3.59 -12.46 -2.41
N ASN A 224 -2.33 -12.89 -2.43
CA ASN A 224 -1.26 -12.18 -3.14
C ASN A 224 -1.51 -12.10 -4.65
N VAL A 225 -1.95 -13.19 -5.28
CA VAL A 225 -2.27 -13.23 -6.72
C VAL A 225 -3.42 -12.29 -7.05
N ILE A 226 -4.49 -12.33 -6.25
CA ILE A 226 -5.62 -11.42 -6.36
C ILE A 226 -5.13 -9.98 -6.26
N GLN A 227 -4.38 -9.64 -5.21
CA GLN A 227 -3.88 -8.30 -4.95
C GLN A 227 -3.07 -7.78 -6.14
N GLU A 228 -2.11 -8.56 -6.65
CA GLU A 228 -1.29 -8.12 -7.78
C GLU A 228 -2.15 -7.84 -9.00
N ASN A 229 -3.08 -8.75 -9.31
CA ASN A 229 -3.96 -8.62 -10.47
C ASN A 229 -4.88 -7.41 -10.38
N VAL A 230 -5.39 -7.10 -9.20
CA VAL A 230 -6.27 -5.96 -9.00
C VAL A 230 -5.52 -4.63 -8.94
N ILE A 231 -4.34 -4.59 -8.36
CA ILE A 231 -3.53 -3.37 -8.24
C ILE A 231 -2.83 -3.03 -9.55
N ARG A 232 -2.14 -4.00 -10.16
CA ARG A 232 -1.33 -3.78 -11.36
C ARG A 232 -2.18 -3.56 -12.61
N GLY A 233 -3.39 -4.12 -12.64
CA GLY A 233 -4.27 -4.08 -13.80
C GLY A 233 -3.67 -4.73 -15.04
N GLY A 234 -4.01 -4.22 -16.22
CA GLY A 234 -3.55 -4.72 -17.52
C GLY A 234 -4.30 -5.95 -18.02
N LEU A 235 -5.28 -6.46 -17.26
CA LEU A 235 -6.09 -7.62 -17.62
C LEU A 235 -7.16 -7.22 -18.64
N GLN A 236 -7.40 -8.10 -19.62
CA GLN A 236 -8.45 -7.92 -20.62
C GLN A 236 -9.79 -8.37 -20.04
N GLY A 237 -10.78 -7.51 -20.15
CA GLY A 237 -12.12 -7.68 -19.61
C GLY A 237 -13.20 -7.18 -20.57
N ARG A 238 -14.44 -7.17 -20.10
CA ARG A 238 -15.59 -6.68 -20.85
C ARG A 238 -16.54 -5.93 -19.91
N LYS A 239 -16.96 -4.71 -20.28
CA LYS A 239 -17.94 -3.91 -19.53
C LYS A 239 -19.06 -3.47 -20.46
N ARG A 240 -20.27 -3.25 -19.95
CA ARG A 240 -21.31 -2.55 -20.70
C ARG A 240 -21.01 -1.05 -20.73
N ASN A 241 -21.22 -0.45 -21.89
CA ASN A 241 -21.23 1.01 -21.99
C ASN A 241 -22.62 1.57 -21.63
N ALA A 242 -22.77 2.89 -21.64
CA ALA A 242 -24.02 3.58 -21.31
C ALA A 242 -25.20 3.14 -22.21
N GLU A 243 -24.94 2.67 -23.43
CA GLU A 243 -25.97 2.12 -24.35
C GLU A 243 -26.21 0.60 -24.17
N GLY A 244 -25.68 -0.01 -23.12
CA GLY A 244 -25.88 -1.44 -22.79
C GLY A 244 -25.06 -2.42 -23.65
N ARG A 245 -24.19 -1.95 -24.55
CA ARG A 245 -23.37 -2.79 -25.42
C ARG A 245 -22.12 -3.28 -24.70
N ILE A 246 -21.80 -4.57 -24.85
CA ILE A 246 -20.57 -5.16 -24.30
C ILE A 246 -19.36 -4.68 -25.12
N ARG A 247 -18.41 -4.03 -24.45
CA ARG A 247 -17.14 -3.56 -25.05
C ARG A 247 -15.95 -4.24 -24.38
N ARG A 248 -14.90 -4.51 -25.17
CA ARG A 248 -13.60 -4.93 -24.62
C ARG A 248 -13.03 -3.78 -23.80
N ALA A 249 -12.47 -4.09 -22.64
CA ALA A 249 -11.83 -3.15 -21.76
C ALA A 249 -10.52 -3.74 -21.25
N GLN A 250 -9.51 -2.90 -21.04
CA GLN A 250 -8.30 -3.29 -20.33
C GLN A 250 -8.33 -2.62 -18.96
N THR A 251 -8.11 -3.39 -17.89
CA THR A 251 -8.12 -2.84 -16.53
C THR A 251 -6.93 -1.91 -16.33
N ARG A 252 -7.17 -0.81 -15.61
CA ARG A 252 -6.14 0.19 -15.30
C ARG A 252 -5.45 -0.17 -13.99
N ALA A 253 -4.19 0.25 -13.85
CA ALA A 253 -3.48 0.16 -12.59
C ALA A 253 -4.06 1.14 -11.56
N ILE A 254 -3.97 0.79 -10.28
CA ILE A 254 -4.31 1.67 -9.16
C ILE A 254 -3.15 2.64 -8.95
N ASN A 255 -3.36 3.90 -9.32
CA ASN A 255 -2.32 4.92 -9.38
C ASN A 255 -2.38 5.97 -8.26
N GLY A 256 -3.43 5.97 -7.44
CA GLY A 256 -3.64 6.94 -6.36
C GLY A 256 -3.27 6.36 -5.00
N ILE A 257 -2.63 7.16 -4.13
CA ILE A 257 -2.23 6.76 -2.78
C ILE A 257 -3.45 6.30 -1.97
N ASP A 258 -4.50 7.12 -1.89
CA ASP A 258 -5.69 6.78 -1.09
C ASP A 258 -6.37 5.51 -1.60
N GLN A 259 -6.57 5.40 -2.91
CA GLN A 259 -7.15 4.20 -3.53
C GLN A 259 -6.29 2.96 -3.27
N ASN A 260 -4.95 3.10 -3.29
CA ASN A 260 -4.03 2.01 -2.98
C ASN A 260 -4.16 1.55 -1.52
N VAL A 261 -4.21 2.50 -0.58
CA VAL A 261 -4.37 2.20 0.86
C VAL A 261 -5.70 1.52 1.11
N THR A 262 -6.81 2.10 0.66
CA THR A 262 -8.15 1.56 0.86
C THR A 262 -8.28 0.14 0.30
N LEU A 263 -7.83 -0.09 -0.94
CA LEU A 263 -7.95 -1.41 -1.56
C LEU A 263 -7.09 -2.45 -0.85
N ASN A 264 -5.83 -2.14 -0.50
CA ASN A 264 -4.98 -3.09 0.21
C ASN A 264 -5.57 -3.49 1.57
N ARG A 265 -6.04 -2.50 2.35
CA ARG A 265 -6.68 -2.77 3.65
C ARG A 265 -7.90 -3.66 3.49
N ALA A 266 -8.76 -3.37 2.51
CA ALA A 266 -9.95 -4.18 2.23
C ALA A 266 -9.59 -5.63 1.86
N LEU A 267 -8.62 -5.84 0.96
CA LEU A 267 -8.21 -7.18 0.56
C LEU A 267 -7.59 -7.99 1.72
N TRP A 268 -6.81 -7.33 2.59
CA TRP A 268 -6.28 -7.97 3.80
C TRP A 268 -7.42 -8.39 4.75
N THR A 269 -8.37 -7.49 5.03
CA THR A 269 -9.53 -7.79 5.87
C THR A 269 -10.34 -8.98 5.34
N LEU A 270 -10.50 -9.09 4.00
CA LEU A 270 -11.15 -10.24 3.37
C LEU A 270 -10.36 -11.54 3.58
N ALA A 271 -9.03 -11.50 3.48
CA ALA A 271 -8.19 -12.66 3.75
C ALA A 271 -8.28 -13.10 5.23
N GLU A 272 -8.23 -12.17 6.19
CA GLU A 272 -8.45 -12.49 7.61
C GLU A 272 -9.86 -13.02 7.91
N GLY A 273 -10.86 -12.56 7.16
CA GLY A 273 -12.22 -13.12 7.18
C GLY A 273 -12.23 -14.59 6.80
N MET A 274 -11.62 -14.92 5.66
CA MET A 274 -11.51 -16.31 5.19
C MET A 274 -10.71 -17.18 6.16
N GLN A 275 -9.59 -16.68 6.68
CA GLN A 275 -8.78 -17.38 7.69
C GLN A 275 -9.61 -17.81 8.90
N ARG A 276 -10.47 -16.92 9.42
CA ARG A 276 -11.35 -17.23 10.54
C ARG A 276 -12.38 -18.30 10.20
N LEU A 277 -12.98 -18.23 9.00
CA LEU A 277 -13.94 -19.22 8.56
C LEU A 277 -13.32 -20.61 8.42
N LYS A 278 -12.04 -20.70 8.05
CA LYS A 278 -11.30 -21.97 7.93
C LYS A 278 -10.81 -22.53 9.26
N ALA A 279 -10.72 -21.68 10.29
CA ALA A 279 -10.31 -22.05 11.64
C ALA A 279 -11.50 -22.42 12.56
N ALA A 280 -12.73 -22.16 12.13
CA ALA A 280 -13.97 -22.51 12.81
C ALA A 280 -14.45 -23.91 12.40
#